data_AF-A0A7Y2FW41-F1
#
_entry.id   AF-A0A7Y2FW41-F1
#
_cell.length_a   1.000
_cell.length_b   1.000
_cell.length_c   1.000
_cell.angle_alpha   90.00
_cell.angle_beta   90.00
_cell.angle_gamma   90.00
#
_symmetry.space_group_name_H-M   'P 1'
#
loop_
_entity.id
_entity.type
_entity.pdbx_description
1 polymer ?
#
loop_
_entity_poly.entity_id
_entity_poly.type
_entity_poly.pdbx_seq_one_letter_code
_entity_poly.pdbx_strand_id
1 'polypeptide(L)' 'MKQLRGWFGEQKAKFWLWLYLNNKTYHKFHNIIIPSKSGTTQIDHLIISSYGIFIIETKNKKGWVFWC' A
#
# COMPACT_ATOMS: atom_id res chain seq x y z
N MET A 1 -6.64 -3.37 -19.59
CA MET A 1 -7.16 -2.05 -19.15
C MET A 1 -7.32 -1.90 -17.62
N LYS A 2 -7.78 -2.91 -16.86
CA LYS A 2 -7.89 -2.82 -15.37
C LYS A 2 -6.53 -2.76 -14.63
N GLN A 3 -5.53 -3.55 -15.06
CA GLN A 3 -4.20 -3.59 -14.43
C GLN A 3 -3.42 -2.26 -14.56
N LEU A 4 -3.50 -1.58 -15.71
CA LEU A 4 -2.88 -0.27 -15.91
C LEU A 4 -3.40 0.77 -14.91
N ARG A 5 -4.72 0.78 -14.64
CA ARG A 5 -5.31 1.70 -13.67
C ARG A 5 -4.85 1.42 -12.23
N GLY A 6 -4.73 0.15 -11.83
CA GLY A 6 -4.18 -0.23 -10.53
C GLY A 6 -2.74 0.28 -10.36
N TRP A 7 -1.90 -0.02 -11.36
CA TRP A 7 -0.50 0.40 -11.37
C TRP A 7 -0.30 1.92 -11.29
N PHE A 8 -1.10 2.71 -12.02
CA PHE A 8 -1.07 4.18 -11.92
C PHE A 8 -1.48 4.70 -10.53
N GLY A 9 -2.40 4.00 -9.85
CA GLY A 9 -2.80 4.32 -8.48
C GLY A 9 -1.65 4.08 -7.49
N GLU A 10 -1.02 2.91 -7.56
CA GLU A 10 0.11 2.52 -6.71
C GLU A 10 1.30 3.48 -6.88
N GLN A 11 1.61 3.87 -8.12
CA GLN A 11 2.71 4.79 -8.42
C GLN A 11 2.45 6.19 -7.83
N LYS A 12 1.21 6.68 -7.88
CA LYS A 12 0.85 7.95 -7.23
C LYS A 12 1.01 7.86 -5.71
N ALA A 13 0.50 6.81 -5.07
CA ALA A 13 0.63 6.63 -3.62
C ALA A 13 2.10 6.57 -3.19
N LYS A 14 2.94 5.80 -3.91
CA LYS A 14 4.39 5.76 -3.72
C LYS A 14 5.03 7.14 -3.80
N PHE A 15 4.67 7.93 -4.81
CA PHE A 15 5.25 9.27 -5.02
C PHE A 15 4.92 10.22 -3.87
N TRP A 16 3.67 10.25 -3.42
CA TRP A 16 3.26 11.07 -2.26
C TRP A 16 3.94 10.62 -0.96
N LEU A 17 4.02 9.30 -0.71
CA LEU A 17 4.74 8.77 0.44
C LEU A 17 6.25 9.05 0.40
N TRP A 18 6.83 9.08 -0.80
CA TRP A 18 8.23 9.44 -0.99
C TRP A 18 8.48 10.93 -0.71
N LEU A 19 7.60 11.82 -1.18
CA LEU A 19 7.72 13.26 -0.96
C LEU A 19 7.55 13.67 0.51
N TYR A 20 6.60 13.07 1.23
CA TYR A 20 6.21 13.56 2.56
C TYR A 20 6.86 12.83 3.73
N LEU A 21 7.35 11.60 3.53
CA LEU A 21 7.91 10.79 4.63
C LEU A 21 9.42 10.63 4.49
N ASN A 22 10.15 11.18 5.47
CA ASN A 22 11.60 11.07 5.58
C ASN A 22 12.03 9.60 5.76
N ASN A 23 12.93 9.14 4.90
CA ASN A 23 13.42 7.75 4.88
C ASN A 23 14.19 7.34 6.14
N LYS A 24 14.64 8.28 6.98
CA LYS A 24 15.29 7.96 8.27
C LYS A 24 14.32 7.56 9.37
N THR A 25 13.07 8.02 9.28
CA THR A 25 12.05 7.83 10.33
C THR A 25 10.96 6.87 9.89
N TYR A 26 10.71 6.78 8.57
CA TYR A 26 9.67 5.96 7.97
C TYR A 26 10.27 4.94 7.01
N HIS A 27 10.25 3.68 7.41
CA HIS A 27 10.62 2.55 6.57
C HIS A 27 9.42 2.15 5.71
N LYS A 28 9.58 2.26 4.39
CA LYS A 28 8.51 2.04 3.42
C LYS A 28 8.76 0.74 2.67
N PHE A 29 7.79 -0.15 2.68
CA PHE A 29 7.79 -1.40 1.93
C PHE A 29 6.57 -1.41 1.00
N HIS A 30 6.75 -2.03 -0.16
CA HIS A 30 5.75 -1.99 -1.22
C HIS A 30 5.58 -3.36 -1.86
N ASN A 31 4.35 -3.72 -2.21
CA ASN A 31 3.98 -4.98 -2.87
C ASN A 31 4.49 -6.21 -2.08
N ILE A 32 4.22 -6.23 -0.78
CA ILE A 32 4.61 -7.36 0.07
C ILE A 32 3.58 -8.47 -0.10
N ILE A 33 4.07 -9.70 -0.30
CA ILE A 33 3.24 -10.91 -0.30
C ILE A 33 3.49 -11.65 1.01
N ILE A 34 2.46 -11.81 1.82
CA ILE A 34 2.52 -12.53 3.10
C ILE A 34 1.79 -13.87 2.95
N PRO A 35 2.45 -14.99 3.29
CA PRO A 35 1.79 -16.28 3.36
C PRO A 35 0.88 -16.35 4.58
N SER A 36 -0.35 -16.84 4.39
CA SER A 36 -1.36 -17.08 5.41
C SER A 36 -1.83 -18.54 5.35
N LYS A 37 -2.45 -19.04 6.43
CA LYS A 37 -2.93 -20.42 6.52
C LYS A 37 -3.88 -20.83 5.39
N SER A 38 -4.60 -19.88 4.78
CA SER A 38 -5.59 -20.13 3.72
C SER A 38 -5.19 -19.59 2.34
N GLY A 39 -3.97 -19.07 2.16
CA GLY A 39 -3.52 -18.48 0.90
C GLY A 39 -2.46 -17.40 1.07
N THR A 40 -2.28 -16.53 0.09
CA THR A 40 -1.39 -15.37 0.18
C THR A 40 -2.20 -14.08 0.28
N THR A 41 -1.73 -13.14 1.09
CA THR A 41 -2.28 -11.78 1.16
C THR A 41 -1.25 -10.80 0.60
N GLN A 42 -1.70 -9.88 -0.26
CA GLN A 42 -0.87 -8.79 -0.77
C GLN A 42 -1.12 -7.54 0.07
N ILE A 43 -0.04 -6.85 0.45
CA ILE A 43 -0.08 -5.50 1.02
C ILE A 43 0.57 -4.56 0.02
N ASP A 44 -0.19 -3.56 -0.43
CA ASP A 44 0.30 -2.60 -1.44
C ASP A 44 1.38 -1.68 -0.86
N HIS A 45 1.14 -1.06 0.29
CA HIS A 45 2.15 -0.26 0.98
C HIS A 45 2.10 -0.48 2.50
N LEU A 46 3.26 -0.81 3.07
CA LEU A 46 3.49 -0.91 4.51
C LEU A 46 4.50 0.15 4.94
N ILE A 47 4.18 0.88 6.00
CA ILE A 47 5.05 1.91 6.55
C ILE A 47 5.27 1.61 8.02
N ILE A 48 6.53 1.48 8.42
CA ILE A 48 6.94 1.24 9.79
C ILE A 48 7.72 2.45 10.28
N SER A 49 7.33 2.98 11.43
CA SER A 49 7.98 4.12 12.08
C SER A 49 7.92 3.98 13.59
N SER A 50 8.70 4.79 14.31
CA SER A 50 8.60 4.90 15.78
C SER A 50 7.23 5.37 16.28
N TYR A 51 6.41 5.94 15.40
CA TYR A 51 5.05 6.42 15.72
C TYR A 51 3.97 5.36 15.45
N GLY A 52 4.31 4.24 14.81
CA GLY A 52 3.37 3.16 14.50
C GLY A 52 3.58 2.50 13.16
N ILE A 53 2.69 1.54 12.86
CA ILE A 53 2.63 0.75 11.63
C ILE A 53 1.40 1.17 10.84
N PHE A 54 1.59 1.57 9.60
CA PHE A 54 0.52 1.96 8.69
C PHE A 54 0.45 1.00 7.51
N ILE A 55 -0.75 0.48 7.24
CA ILE A 55 -1.05 -0.36 6.08
C ILE A 55 -1.94 0.46 5.16
N ILE A 56 -1.50 0.66 3.92
CA ILE A 56 -2.23 1.42 2.91
C ILE A 56 -2.53 0.47 1.76
N GLU A 57 -3.81 0.28 1.51
CA GLU A 57 -4.34 -0.53 0.42
C GLU A 57 -4.82 0.39 -0.71
N THR A 58 -4.30 0.21 -1.93
CA THR A 58 -4.59 1.09 -3.06
C THR A 58 -5.63 0.46 -3.98
N LYS A 59 -6.92 0.65 -3.66
CA LYS A 59 -8.01 0.20 -4.55
C LYS A 59 -8.42 1.28 -5.55
N ASN A 60 -8.04 1.10 -6.82
CA ASN A 60 -8.54 1.94 -7.91
C ASN A 60 -9.91 1.43 -8.43
N LYS A 61 -10.94 1.50 -7.57
CA LYS A 61 -12.34 1.20 -7.91
C LYS A 61 -13.20 2.42 -7.62
N LYS A 62 -14.16 2.73 -8.52
CA LYS A 62 -15.23 3.70 -8.22
C LYS A 62 -16.30 2.97 -7.40
N GLY A 63 -16.68 3.52 -6.24
CA GLY A 63 -17.70 2.96 -5.35
C GLY A 63 -17.31 3.04 -3.87
N TRP A 64 -18.15 2.48 -3.00
CA TRP A 64 -17.92 2.43 -1.56
C TRP A 64 -16.97 1.29 -1.19
N VAL A 65 -16.03 1.57 -0.28
CA VAL A 65 -15.15 0.54 0.30
C VAL A 65 -15.87 -0.04 1.51
N PHE A 66 -16.53 -1.17 1.32
CA PHE A 66 -17.04 -1.97 2.43
C PHE A 66 -15.95 -2.94 2.88
N TRP A 67 -15.48 -2.74 4.11
CA TRP A 67 -14.69 -3.74 4.81
C TRP A 67 -15.65 -4.77 5.41
N CYS A 68 -15.43 -6.04 5.07
CA CYS A 68 -16.06 -7.19 5.72
C CYS A 68 -14.96 -8.05 6.31
#